data_AF-A0A0D0BD41-F1
#
_entry.id   AF-A0A0D0BD41-F1
#
_cell.length_a   1.000
_cell.length_b   1.000
_cell.length_c   1.000
_cell.angle_alpha   90.00
_cell.angle_beta   90.00
_cell.angle_gamma   90.00
#
_symmetry.space_group_name_H-M   'P 1'
#
loop_
_entity.id
_entity.type
_entity.pdbx_description
1 polymer ?
#
loop_
_entity_poly.entity_id
_entity_poly.type
_entity_poly.pdbx_seq_one_letter_code
_entity_poly.pdbx_strand_id
1 'polypeptide(L)'
;MLVSRTIVFRPVASLCVVLACLVSQTLAYFLINEPASSTQWSNGAANLISWTKGLEDGIDAFDVELARLSDDGLIFVARDVPCAKGQTSALNIYLQDVPPADDYFLLFLNSTPGTMYATSNRFTILDSSSSASSGSQPSTNPSAATVTVSGSPNPTMPFATTFALSNGAPLMIQNMAPVAVGLGSALLSCLVGAAWTLW
;
A
#
# COMPACT_ATOMS: atom_id res chain seq x y z
N MET A 1 -13.50 66.39 -9.16
CA MET A 1 -13.42 65.02 -9.74
C MET A 1 -12.11 64.40 -9.28
N LEU A 2 -12.14 63.55 -8.26
CA LEU A 2 -10.98 62.74 -7.85
C LEU A 2 -11.51 61.32 -7.62
N VAL A 3 -11.18 60.46 -8.57
CA VAL A 3 -11.62 59.07 -8.65
C VAL A 3 -10.90 58.28 -7.55
N SER A 4 -11.66 57.83 -6.55
CA SER A 4 -11.18 56.87 -5.56
C SER A 4 -10.97 55.52 -6.26
N ARG A 5 -9.71 55.13 -6.43
CA ARG A 5 -9.33 53.80 -6.94
C ARG A 5 -9.45 52.79 -5.80
N THR A 6 -10.57 52.06 -5.76
CA THR A 6 -10.69 50.81 -5.01
C THR A 6 -9.75 49.78 -5.63
N ILE A 7 -8.64 49.49 -4.95
CA ILE A 7 -7.75 48.38 -5.28
C ILE A 7 -8.44 47.09 -4.85
N VAL A 8 -9.04 46.41 -5.82
CA VAL A 8 -9.56 45.03 -5.67
C VAL A 8 -8.37 44.09 -5.77
N PHE A 9 -7.79 43.69 -4.64
CA PHE A 9 -6.81 42.61 -4.59
C PHE A 9 -6.97 41.86 -3.29
N ARG A 10 -7.69 40.71 -3.30
CA ARG A 10 -7.58 39.70 -2.22
C ARG A 10 -8.18 38.29 -2.40
N PRO A 11 -8.38 37.70 -3.60
CA PRO A 11 -8.69 36.26 -3.69
C PRO A 11 -7.43 35.37 -3.69
N VAL A 12 -6.25 35.88 -4.05
CA VAL A 12 -5.05 35.06 -4.32
C VAL A 12 -4.40 34.52 -3.03
N ALA A 13 -4.35 35.32 -1.95
CA ALA A 13 -3.67 34.91 -0.71
C ALA A 13 -4.43 33.80 0.03
N SER A 14 -5.76 33.88 0.11
CA SER A 14 -6.59 32.79 0.69
C SER A 14 -6.54 31.52 -0.15
N LEU A 15 -6.44 31.64 -1.48
CA LEU A 15 -6.27 30.49 -2.37
C LEU A 15 -4.97 29.73 -2.06
N CYS A 16 -3.85 30.43 -1.81
CA CYS A 16 -2.57 29.80 -1.49
C CYS A 16 -2.57 29.03 -0.15
N VAL A 17 -3.26 29.54 0.88
CA VAL A 17 -3.37 28.84 2.18
C VAL A 17 -4.24 27.59 2.06
N VAL A 18 -5.34 27.66 1.32
CA VAL A 18 -6.18 26.48 1.03
C VAL A 18 -5.42 25.46 0.17
N LEU A 19 -4.64 25.91 -0.82
CA LEU A 19 -3.81 25.03 -1.64
C LEU A 19 -2.74 24.31 -0.80
N ALA A 20 -2.11 25.00 0.16
CA ALA A 20 -1.09 24.41 1.03
C ALA A 20 -1.65 23.31 1.96
N CYS A 21 -2.90 23.45 2.43
CA CYS A 21 -3.57 22.41 3.21
C CYS A 21 -3.97 21.17 2.37
N LEU A 22 -4.14 21.31 1.05
CA LEU A 22 -4.53 20.21 0.17
C LEU A 22 -3.35 19.30 -0.24
N VAL A 23 -2.09 19.71 -0.05
CA VAL A 23 -0.89 18.96 -0.54
C VAL A 23 -0.40 17.87 0.44
N SER A 24 -1.02 17.71 1.62
CA SER A 24 -0.51 16.80 2.66
C SER A 24 -1.19 15.42 2.68
N GLN A 25 -1.72 14.93 1.56
CA GLN A 25 -2.20 13.56 1.46
C GLN A 25 -1.19 12.73 0.66
N THR A 26 -0.19 12.17 1.36
CA THR A 26 0.64 11.11 0.79
C THR A 26 -0.18 9.83 0.76
N LEU A 27 -0.76 9.49 -0.40
CA LEU A 27 -1.24 8.14 -0.64
C LEU A 27 -0.02 7.22 -0.70
N ALA A 28 -0.06 6.10 0.02
CA ALA A 28 1.00 5.10 -0.05
C ALA A 28 1.11 4.59 -1.49
N TYR A 29 2.28 4.73 -2.11
CA TYR A 29 2.53 4.17 -3.44
C TYR A 29 2.99 2.73 -3.29
N PHE A 30 2.08 1.80 -3.57
CA PHE A 30 2.31 0.38 -3.44
C PHE A 30 1.77 -0.32 -4.69
N LEU A 31 2.65 -0.89 -5.51
CA LEU A 31 2.30 -1.53 -6.78
C LEU A 31 2.58 -3.02 -6.68
N ILE A 32 1.55 -3.85 -6.86
CA ILE A 32 1.72 -5.30 -6.99
C ILE A 32 2.09 -5.58 -8.44
N ASN A 33 3.28 -6.13 -8.67
CA ASN A 33 3.77 -6.48 -10.00
C ASN A 33 3.31 -7.90 -10.38
N GLU A 34 3.33 -8.83 -9.42
CA GLU A 34 2.78 -10.18 -9.57
C GLU A 34 1.91 -10.51 -8.36
N PRO A 35 0.72 -11.10 -8.57
CA PRO A 35 0.21 -11.64 -9.83
C PRO A 35 -0.39 -10.58 -10.79
N ALA A 36 -0.13 -10.73 -12.09
CA ALA A 36 -0.80 -10.01 -13.17
C ALA A 36 -2.13 -10.68 -13.59
N SER A 37 -2.92 -10.01 -14.45
CA SER A 37 -4.24 -10.52 -14.87
C SER A 37 -4.20 -11.86 -15.61
N SER A 38 -3.07 -12.17 -16.26
CA SER A 38 -2.84 -13.44 -16.96
C SER A 38 -2.17 -14.49 -16.08
N THR A 39 -1.89 -14.18 -14.81
CA THR A 39 -1.11 -15.06 -13.95
C THR A 39 -1.93 -16.28 -13.55
N GLN A 40 -1.32 -17.46 -13.70
CA GLN A 40 -1.85 -18.76 -13.31
C GLN A 40 -0.93 -19.35 -12.24
N TRP A 41 -1.47 -19.49 -11.03
CA TRP A 41 -0.83 -20.19 -9.92
C TRP A 41 -1.30 -21.64 -9.88
N SER A 42 -0.49 -22.51 -9.28
CA SER A 42 -0.81 -23.92 -9.13
C SER A 42 -0.80 -24.33 -7.67
N ASN A 43 -1.76 -25.17 -7.29
CA ASN A 43 -1.68 -25.94 -6.05
C ASN A 43 -0.51 -26.92 -6.09
N GLY A 44 0.07 -27.21 -4.93
CA GLY A 44 1.23 -28.09 -4.78
C GLY A 44 2.55 -27.46 -5.25
N ALA A 45 2.56 -26.17 -5.59
CA ALA A 45 3.72 -25.45 -6.07
C ALA A 45 3.90 -24.10 -5.35
N ALA A 46 5.12 -23.58 -5.38
CA ALA A 46 5.42 -22.22 -4.93
C ALA A 46 5.11 -21.22 -6.07
N ASN A 47 4.41 -20.15 -5.71
CA ASN A 47 3.91 -19.13 -6.61
C ASN A 47 4.45 -17.76 -6.18
N LEU A 48 4.83 -16.92 -7.14
CA LEU A 48 5.45 -15.63 -6.83
C LEU A 48 4.41 -14.53 -6.56
N ILE A 49 4.60 -13.82 -5.46
CA ILE A 49 4.13 -12.45 -5.27
C ILE A 49 5.33 -11.52 -5.39
N SER A 50 5.18 -10.42 -6.12
CA SER A 50 6.16 -9.35 -6.11
C SER A 50 5.52 -7.98 -6.14
N TRP A 51 6.17 -7.00 -5.52
CA TRP A 51 5.66 -5.64 -5.39
C TRP A 51 6.76 -4.60 -5.38
N THR A 52 6.40 -3.38 -5.76
CA THR A 52 7.25 -2.21 -5.72
C THR A 52 6.63 -1.19 -4.78
N LYS A 53 7.44 -0.72 -3.83
CA LYS A 53 7.02 0.23 -2.80
C LYS A 53 7.69 1.59 -3.04
N GLY A 54 6.95 2.68 -2.79
CA GLY A 54 7.49 4.04 -2.73
C GLY A 54 8.54 4.24 -1.63
N LEU A 55 9.26 5.36 -1.67
CA LEU A 55 10.33 5.64 -0.70
C LEU A 55 9.81 6.16 0.64
N GLU A 56 8.77 7.00 0.65
CA GLU A 56 8.36 7.77 1.84
C GLU A 56 6.86 7.61 2.19
N ASP A 57 6.34 6.38 2.10
CA ASP A 57 4.95 6.09 2.46
C ASP A 57 4.73 5.78 3.96
N GLY A 58 5.81 5.68 4.75
CA GLY A 58 5.76 5.44 6.19
C GLY A 58 5.32 4.04 6.61
N ILE A 59 5.26 3.09 5.68
CA ILE A 59 4.84 1.70 5.96
C ILE A 59 6.10 0.83 5.99
N ASP A 60 6.37 0.12 7.08
CA ASP A 60 7.55 -0.75 7.18
C ASP A 60 7.19 -2.26 7.08
N ALA A 61 5.92 -2.59 7.30
CA ALA A 61 5.36 -3.91 7.12
C ALA A 61 3.88 -3.84 6.73
N PHE A 62 3.37 -4.91 6.12
CA PHE A 62 1.97 -5.04 5.74
C PHE A 62 1.53 -6.51 5.82
N ASP A 63 0.23 -6.71 5.84
CA ASP A 63 -0.42 -8.01 5.81
C ASP A 63 -0.83 -8.36 4.39
N VAL A 64 -0.74 -9.64 4.06
CA VAL A 64 -1.18 -10.22 2.78
C VAL A 64 -2.39 -11.09 3.05
N GLU A 65 -3.47 -10.80 2.34
CA GLU A 65 -4.67 -11.60 2.31
C GLU A 65 -5.00 -12.00 0.87
N LEU A 66 -5.57 -13.18 0.72
CA LEU A 66 -6.05 -13.72 -0.54
C LEU A 66 -7.57 -13.84 -0.45
N ALA A 67 -8.27 -13.29 -1.44
CA ALA A 67 -9.72 -13.25 -1.47
C ALA A 67 -10.23 -13.70 -2.85
N ARG A 68 -11.50 -14.10 -2.89
CA ARG A 68 -12.24 -14.42 -4.11
C ARG A 68 -13.31 -13.38 -4.34
N LEU A 69 -13.67 -13.14 -5.60
CA LEU A 69 -14.73 -12.21 -5.95
C LEU A 69 -16.12 -12.87 -5.88
N SER A 70 -16.19 -14.16 -6.18
CA SER A 70 -17.42 -14.96 -6.27
C SER A 70 -17.80 -15.68 -4.99
N ASP A 71 -16.96 -15.60 -3.94
CA ASP A 71 -17.11 -16.36 -2.71
C ASP A 71 -16.78 -15.47 -1.51
N ASP A 72 -17.51 -15.67 -0.43
CA ASP A 72 -17.33 -14.90 0.79
C ASP A 72 -16.22 -15.53 1.65
N GLY A 73 -15.27 -14.71 2.05
CA GLY A 73 -14.22 -15.12 2.99
C GLY A 73 -12.83 -14.66 2.58
N LEU A 74 -11.91 -14.85 3.50
CA LEU A 74 -10.51 -14.46 3.36
C LEU A 74 -9.63 -15.66 3.68
N ILE A 75 -8.52 -15.73 2.97
CA ILE A 75 -7.40 -16.60 3.30
C ILE A 75 -6.28 -15.69 3.79
N PHE A 76 -5.98 -15.75 5.09
CA PHE A 76 -4.93 -14.96 5.72
C PHE A 76 -3.56 -15.56 5.41
N VAL A 77 -2.84 -14.97 4.46
CA VAL A 77 -1.58 -15.51 3.94
C VAL A 77 -0.45 -15.22 4.92
N ALA A 78 -0.12 -13.95 5.11
CA ALA A 78 1.02 -13.54 5.91
C ALA A 78 0.78 -12.22 6.64
N ARG A 79 1.23 -12.13 7.88
CA ARG A 79 1.18 -10.92 8.69
C ARG A 79 2.57 -10.32 8.86
N ASP A 80 2.64 -9.00 8.94
CA ASP A 80 3.86 -8.23 9.19
C ASP A 80 4.96 -8.47 8.13
N VAL A 81 4.59 -8.70 6.87
CA VAL A 81 5.53 -8.89 5.77
C VAL A 81 6.42 -7.65 5.62
N PRO A 82 7.74 -7.78 5.81
CA PRO A 82 8.64 -6.62 5.78
C PRO A 82 8.72 -6.06 4.36
N CYS A 83 8.72 -4.73 4.24
CA CYS A 83 8.84 -4.06 2.96
C CYS A 83 9.95 -3.00 2.95
N ALA A 84 10.98 -3.22 2.16
CA ALA A 84 12.08 -2.27 1.99
C ALA A 84 11.65 -1.07 1.11
N LYS A 85 12.04 0.13 1.53
CA LYS A 85 11.72 1.40 0.83
C LYS A 85 12.39 1.45 -0.55
N GLY A 86 11.62 1.84 -1.57
CA GLY A 86 12.14 2.09 -2.92
C GLY A 86 12.75 0.87 -3.63
N GLN A 87 12.39 -0.35 -3.22
CA GLN A 87 12.89 -1.59 -3.82
C GLN A 87 11.73 -2.50 -4.22
N THR A 88 11.96 -3.32 -5.24
CA THR A 88 11.07 -4.43 -5.55
C THR A 88 11.34 -5.58 -4.58
N SER A 89 10.29 -6.00 -3.88
CA SER A 89 10.34 -7.11 -2.91
C SER A 89 9.46 -8.26 -3.41
N ALA A 90 9.67 -9.44 -2.84
CA ALA A 90 8.98 -10.65 -3.25
C ALA A 90 8.70 -11.58 -2.06
N LEU A 91 7.66 -12.39 -2.23
CA LEU A 91 7.27 -13.47 -1.32
C LEU A 91 6.82 -14.65 -2.17
N ASN A 92 7.27 -15.86 -1.86
CA ASN A 92 6.74 -17.06 -2.49
C ASN A 92 5.58 -17.60 -1.63
N ILE A 93 4.50 -18.02 -2.27
CA ILE A 93 3.39 -18.72 -1.63
C ILE A 93 3.32 -20.15 -2.15
N TYR A 94 3.54 -21.11 -1.27
CA TYR A 94 3.22 -22.51 -1.53
C TYR A 94 1.75 -22.75 -1.20
N LEU A 95 0.95 -23.11 -2.22
CA LEU A 95 -0.48 -23.36 -2.05
C LEU A 95 -0.74 -24.85 -1.86
N GLN A 96 -1.56 -25.21 -0.88
CA GLN A 96 -1.97 -26.58 -0.62
C GLN A 96 -3.49 -26.66 -0.42
N ASP A 97 -4.19 -27.43 -1.25
CA ASP A 97 -5.65 -27.63 -1.11
C ASP A 97 -6.47 -26.32 -1.13
N VAL A 98 -6.00 -25.31 -1.87
CA VAL A 98 -6.74 -24.07 -2.10
C VAL A 98 -7.70 -24.29 -3.28
N PRO A 99 -9.00 -23.98 -3.16
CA PRO A 99 -9.97 -24.26 -4.22
C PRO A 99 -9.57 -23.62 -5.56
N PRO A 100 -9.55 -24.36 -6.68
CA PRO A 100 -9.21 -23.79 -7.97
C PRO A 100 -10.30 -22.82 -8.44
N ALA A 101 -9.91 -21.64 -8.91
CA ALA A 101 -10.80 -20.62 -9.46
C ALA A 101 -10.03 -19.55 -10.25
N ASP A 102 -10.73 -18.71 -11.01
CA ASP A 102 -10.18 -17.66 -11.88
C ASP A 102 -10.40 -16.23 -11.38
N ASP A 103 -10.87 -16.09 -10.13
CA ASP A 103 -11.37 -14.84 -9.57
C ASP A 103 -10.64 -14.41 -8.29
N TYR A 104 -9.45 -14.96 -8.06
CA TYR A 104 -8.62 -14.62 -6.92
C TYR A 104 -7.96 -13.26 -7.08
N PHE A 105 -7.78 -12.54 -5.97
CA PHE A 105 -6.96 -11.33 -5.91
C PHE A 105 -6.31 -11.20 -4.54
N LEU A 106 -5.18 -10.49 -4.50
CA LEU A 106 -4.46 -10.19 -3.27
C LEU A 106 -4.85 -8.82 -2.73
N LEU A 107 -4.87 -8.74 -1.41
CA LEU A 107 -5.04 -7.53 -0.64
C LEU A 107 -3.80 -7.31 0.21
N PHE A 108 -3.18 -6.15 0.03
CA PHE A 108 -2.11 -5.67 0.89
C PHE A 108 -2.68 -4.59 1.77
N LEU A 109 -2.64 -4.80 3.08
CA LEU A 109 -3.29 -3.94 4.05
C LEU A 109 -2.58 -3.99 5.40
N ASN A 110 -3.00 -3.16 6.34
CA ASN A 110 -2.74 -3.38 7.75
C ASN A 110 -4.06 -3.82 8.39
N SER A 111 -4.13 -5.08 8.85
CA SER A 111 -5.34 -5.67 9.43
C SER A 111 -5.75 -5.03 10.76
N THR A 112 -4.85 -4.34 11.46
CA THR A 112 -5.16 -3.70 12.76
C THR A 112 -6.06 -2.46 12.61
N PRO A 113 -5.70 -1.42 11.81
CA PRO A 113 -6.58 -0.31 11.51
C PRO A 113 -7.45 -0.55 10.26
N GLY A 114 -7.28 -1.66 9.54
CA GLY A 114 -8.01 -1.97 8.31
C GLY A 114 -7.61 -1.11 7.10
N THR A 115 -6.40 -0.53 7.12
CA THR A 115 -5.95 0.37 6.04
C THR A 115 -5.45 -0.44 4.85
N MET A 116 -6.11 -0.33 3.70
CA MET A 116 -5.69 -0.98 2.46
C MET A 116 -4.60 -0.16 1.76
N TYR A 117 -3.53 -0.83 1.32
CA TYR A 117 -2.40 -0.23 0.61
C TYR A 117 -2.43 -0.54 -0.89
N ALA A 118 -2.74 -1.78 -1.27
CA ALA A 118 -2.85 -2.19 -2.66
C ALA A 118 -3.76 -3.41 -2.85
N THR A 119 -4.26 -3.56 -4.07
CA THR A 119 -5.01 -4.73 -4.53
C THR A 119 -4.40 -5.20 -5.85
N SER A 120 -4.24 -6.52 -6.02
CA SER A 120 -3.72 -7.06 -7.28
C SER A 120 -4.80 -7.06 -8.36
N ASN A 121 -4.38 -7.36 -9.60
CA ASN A 121 -5.32 -7.82 -10.60
C ASN A 121 -5.91 -9.19 -10.20
N ARG A 122 -7.05 -9.54 -10.81
CA ARG A 122 -7.60 -10.89 -10.68
C ARG A 122 -6.71 -11.89 -11.40
N PHE A 123 -6.51 -13.06 -10.81
CA PHE A 123 -5.67 -14.12 -11.36
C PHE A 123 -6.29 -15.49 -11.06
N THR A 124 -5.71 -16.53 -11.65
CA THR A 124 -6.25 -17.89 -11.54
C THR A 124 -5.38 -18.76 -10.65
N ILE A 125 -6.01 -19.57 -9.80
CA ILE A 125 -5.39 -20.69 -9.10
C ILE A 125 -5.92 -21.98 -9.74
N LEU A 126 -5.00 -22.78 -10.25
CA LEU A 126 -5.27 -24.06 -10.88
C LEU A 126 -5.20 -25.19 -9.84
N ASP A 127 -5.91 -26.28 -10.13
CA ASP A 127 -5.74 -27.52 -9.40
C ASP A 127 -4.32 -28.08 -9.62
N SER A 128 -3.84 -28.86 -8.64
CA SER A 128 -2.53 -29.51 -8.64
C SER A 128 -2.28 -30.41 -9.85
N SER A 129 -3.35 -30.96 -10.45
CA SER A 129 -3.31 -31.81 -11.64
C SER A 129 -3.32 -31.04 -12.96
N SER A 130 -3.58 -29.73 -12.92
CA SER A 130 -3.76 -28.88 -14.09
C SER A 130 -2.48 -28.11 -14.42
N SER A 131 -2.15 -28.04 -15.70
CA SER A 131 -1.05 -27.21 -16.21
C SER A 131 -1.57 -25.89 -16.75
N ALA A 132 -0.78 -24.83 -16.60
CA ALA A 132 -1.07 -23.53 -17.21
C ALA A 132 -1.17 -23.67 -18.74
N SER A 133 -2.33 -23.37 -19.31
CA SER A 133 -2.62 -23.58 -20.74
C SER A 133 -2.60 -22.28 -21.55
N SER A 134 -2.73 -21.13 -20.89
CA SER A 134 -2.87 -19.82 -21.55
C SER A 134 -2.37 -18.63 -20.71
N GLY A 135 -1.96 -18.86 -19.47
CA GLY A 135 -1.48 -17.81 -18.56
C GLY A 135 0.03 -17.81 -18.36
N SER A 136 0.54 -16.74 -17.76
CA SER A 136 1.91 -16.65 -17.27
C SER A 136 2.03 -17.33 -15.91
N GLN A 137 3.05 -18.15 -15.71
CA GLN A 137 3.41 -18.67 -14.39
C GLN A 137 4.78 -18.08 -14.02
N PRO A 138 4.82 -16.97 -13.27
CA PRO A 138 6.07 -16.33 -12.90
C PRO A 138 6.96 -17.28 -12.11
N SER A 139 8.26 -17.28 -12.38
CA SER A 139 9.20 -18.09 -11.63
C SER A 139 9.34 -17.56 -10.20
N THR A 140 9.41 -18.47 -9.23
CA THR A 140 9.67 -18.13 -7.82
C THR A 140 10.97 -17.37 -7.65
N ASN A 141 11.06 -16.54 -6.60
CA ASN A 141 12.30 -15.86 -6.24
C ASN A 141 13.03 -16.67 -5.15
N PRO A 142 14.20 -17.28 -5.43
CA PRO A 142 14.89 -18.14 -4.47
C PRO A 142 15.43 -17.38 -3.24
N SER A 143 15.55 -16.05 -3.32
CA SER A 143 15.96 -15.19 -2.20
C SER A 143 14.79 -14.72 -1.33
N ALA A 144 13.55 -14.96 -1.78
CA ALA A 144 12.35 -14.60 -1.04
C ALA A 144 11.92 -15.73 -0.08
N ALA A 145 11.32 -15.36 1.05
CA ALA A 145 10.72 -16.32 1.96
C ALA A 145 9.55 -17.06 1.28
N THR A 146 9.29 -18.30 1.71
CA THR A 146 8.16 -19.11 1.25
C THR A 146 7.17 -19.31 2.37
N VAL A 147 5.92 -18.92 2.14
CA VAL A 147 4.80 -19.10 3.07
C VAL A 147 3.90 -20.21 2.53
N THR A 148 3.53 -21.16 3.39
CA THR A 148 2.60 -22.24 3.02
C THR A 148 1.20 -21.86 3.44
N VAL A 149 0.26 -21.86 2.49
CA VAL A 149 -1.15 -21.53 2.71
C VAL A 149 -1.99 -22.74 2.35
N SER A 150 -2.92 -23.10 3.22
CA SER A 150 -3.75 -24.27 3.01
C SER A 150 -5.23 -24.09 3.27
N GLY A 151 -6.05 -24.74 2.44
CA GLY A 151 -7.50 -24.84 2.61
C GLY A 151 -8.31 -23.74 1.94
N SER A 152 -9.63 -23.79 2.16
CA SER A 152 -10.59 -22.82 1.63
C SER A 152 -10.63 -21.52 2.46
N PRO A 153 -11.21 -20.43 1.92
CA PRO A 153 -11.45 -19.20 2.68
C PRO A 153 -12.11 -19.47 4.03
N ASN A 154 -11.53 -18.94 5.10
CA ASN A 154 -12.03 -19.10 6.46
C ASN A 154 -11.61 -17.89 7.32
N PRO A 155 -12.53 -16.96 7.64
CA PRO A 155 -12.22 -15.74 8.38
C PRO A 155 -11.89 -15.97 9.85
N THR A 156 -12.01 -17.21 10.36
CA THR A 156 -11.65 -17.57 11.74
C THR A 156 -10.25 -18.14 11.86
N MET A 157 -9.60 -18.47 10.73
CA MET A 157 -8.24 -18.99 10.73
C MET A 157 -7.23 -17.87 11.02
N PRO A 158 -6.13 -18.17 11.73
CA PRO A 158 -5.03 -17.23 11.85
C PRO A 158 -4.28 -17.08 10.52
N PHE A 159 -3.41 -16.07 10.44
CA PHE A 159 -2.45 -15.94 9.35
C PHE A 159 -1.56 -17.18 9.26
N ALA A 160 -1.31 -17.66 8.04
CA ALA A 160 -0.47 -18.82 7.81
C ALA A 160 0.99 -18.59 8.22
N THR A 161 1.46 -17.34 8.17
CA THR A 161 2.77 -16.95 8.72
C THR A 161 2.71 -15.55 9.31
N THR A 162 3.40 -15.32 10.43
CA THR A 162 3.64 -13.99 11.00
C THR A 162 5.13 -13.74 11.00
N PHE A 163 5.56 -12.70 10.29
CA PHE A 163 6.95 -12.29 10.28
C PHE A 163 7.30 -11.51 11.55
N ALA A 164 8.57 -11.55 11.95
CA ALA A 164 9.02 -10.68 13.02
C ALA A 164 9.00 -9.24 12.53
N LEU A 165 8.31 -8.36 13.26
CA LEU A 165 8.39 -6.93 13.02
C LEU A 165 9.86 -6.50 13.12
N SER A 166 10.33 -5.82 12.07
CA SER A 166 11.57 -5.07 12.09
C SER A 166 11.41 -3.93 13.11
N ASN A 167 11.69 -4.21 14.39
CA ASN A 167 11.76 -3.22 15.46
C ASN A 167 12.98 -2.31 15.25
N GLY A 168 12.95 -1.47 14.22
CA GLY A 168 13.69 -0.23 14.21
C GLY A 168 12.79 0.79 14.88
N ALA A 169 13.09 1.19 16.12
CA ALA A 169 12.41 2.35 16.70
C ALA A 169 12.47 3.48 15.67
N PRO A 170 11.33 3.98 15.15
CA PRO A 170 11.40 5.11 14.25
C PRO A 170 12.02 6.22 15.09
N LEU A 171 13.23 6.64 14.71
CA LEU A 171 13.75 7.92 15.17
C LEU A 171 12.66 8.92 14.80
N MET A 172 11.94 9.46 15.79
CA MET A 172 10.89 10.48 15.61
C MET A 172 11.37 11.76 14.90
N ILE A 173 12.64 11.78 14.48
CA ILE A 173 13.33 12.86 13.78
C ILE A 173 13.35 12.60 12.25
N GLN A 174 13.06 11.39 11.77
CA GLN A 174 12.99 11.14 10.33
C GLN A 174 11.71 11.75 9.77
N ASN A 175 11.88 12.63 8.78
CA ASN A 175 10.82 13.39 8.11
C ASN A 175 10.24 14.58 8.91
N MET A 176 11.11 15.37 9.56
CA MET A 176 10.72 16.68 10.12
C MET A 176 10.52 17.77 9.07
N ALA A 177 10.85 17.53 7.79
CA ALA A 177 10.75 18.55 6.74
C ALA A 177 9.31 19.09 6.55
N PRO A 178 8.26 18.25 6.49
CA PRO A 178 6.88 18.73 6.42
C PRO A 178 6.46 19.50 7.68
N VAL A 179 6.92 19.08 8.86
CA VAL A 179 6.65 19.75 10.14
C VAL A 179 7.34 21.12 10.20
N ALA A 180 8.58 21.20 9.74
CA ALA A 180 9.34 22.45 9.67
C ALA A 180 8.76 23.42 8.65
N VAL A 181 8.32 22.92 7.48
CA VAL A 181 7.60 23.72 6.48
C VAL A 181 6.26 24.20 7.03
N GLY A 182 5.50 23.33 7.70
CA GLY A 182 4.23 23.68 8.34
C GLY A 182 4.39 24.76 9.40
N LEU A 183 5.31 24.58 10.36
CA LEU A 183 5.61 25.57 11.40
C LEU A 183 6.16 26.87 10.82
N GLY A 184 7.06 26.79 9.84
CA GLY A 184 7.60 27.96 9.14
C GLY A 184 6.52 28.76 8.44
N SER A 185 5.62 28.08 7.72
CA SER A 185 4.51 28.72 7.01
C SER A 185 3.50 29.38 7.96
N ALA A 186 3.22 28.76 9.11
CA ALA A 186 2.36 29.33 10.14
C ALA A 186 2.96 30.61 10.75
N LEU A 187 4.25 30.58 11.12
CA LEU A 187 4.98 31.74 11.60
C LEU A 187 4.98 32.88 10.58
N LEU A 188 5.27 32.58 9.32
CA LEU A 188 5.26 33.60 8.25
C LEU A 188 3.86 34.22 8.10
N SER A 189 2.81 33.40 8.15
CA SER A 189 1.42 33.85 8.06
C SER A 189 1.03 34.76 9.22
N CYS A 190 1.44 34.43 10.44
CA CYS A 190 1.23 35.26 11.62
C CYS A 190 1.95 36.62 11.50
N LEU A 191 3.19 36.63 11.02
CA LEU A 191 3.97 37.86 10.83
C LEU A 191 3.36 38.76 9.75
N VAL A 192 2.94 38.18 8.63
CA VAL A 192 2.25 38.91 7.55
C VAL A 192 0.90 39.45 8.03
N GLY A 193 0.14 38.67 8.81
CA GLY A 193 -1.11 39.11 9.43
C GLY A 193 -0.91 40.28 10.40
N ALA A 194 0.10 40.19 11.28
CA ALA A 194 0.43 41.26 12.22
C ALA A 194 0.89 42.54 11.50
N ALA A 195 1.77 42.41 10.50
CA ALA A 195 2.21 43.55 9.68
C ALA A 195 1.03 44.23 8.95
N TRP A 196 0.04 43.45 8.49
CA TRP A 196 -1.16 43.97 7.85
C TRP A 196 -2.04 44.81 8.79
N THR A 197 -2.03 44.54 10.10
CA THR A 197 -2.80 45.32 11.09
C THR A 197 -2.14 46.62 11.52
N LEU A 198 -0.89 46.86 11.12
CA LEU A 198 -0.13 48.07 11.45
C LEU A 198 -0.27 49.19 10.40
N TRP A 199 -1.10 48.98 9.37
CA TRP A 199 -1.40 49.94 8.30
C TRP A 199 -2.89 50.25 8.22
#